data_AF-A0A7T1M9A8-F1
#
_entry.id   AF-A0A7T1M9A8-F1
#
_cell.length_a   1.000
_cell.length_b   1.000
_cell.length_c   1.000
_cell.angle_alpha   90.00
_cell.angle_beta   90.00
_cell.angle_gamma   90.00
#
_symmetry.space_group_name_H-M   'P 1'
#
loop_
_entity.id
_entity.type
_entity.pdbx_description
1 polymer ?
#
loop_
_entity_poly.entity_id
_entity_poly.type
_entity_poly.pdbx_seq_one_letter_code
_entity_poly.pdbx_strand_id
1 'polypeptide(L)'
;MPFCCRGCSRLRPSRRPWAAGWAAPAGTRCRWRLSGLDSLETGVREVDLTLDAAAPAVAGNQEASATCHRLAGISFPWDMTRSLELALLKTFCLPSISGLLQRSGEFEARPRKRYDDTGLMVAELLRHGPDSTAGAAVIERMNRIHAHFAISNDDSLYVLSTFVAEPIRWMARYGWRPLTRLEQDHLFRFWAVVGTRMGIAGIPPSLTELLEWNRRVEVQHFRYTASNQRIADATLAMLLEDWPAPLRPLARRLLMGLLTAPVTDSLGWSEAPSWVQRLVLMALKLRSVLAAALARWRPPGEARFYSDRPTPSYGPRFSLEQLGPPALLARLNTPPSSAPGDGRDPSAGD
;
A
#
# COMPACT_ATOMS: atom_id res chain seq x y z
N MET A 1 53.34 17.71 -27.94
CA MET A 1 53.08 19.05 -27.39
C MET A 1 52.04 18.92 -26.28
N PRO A 2 52.38 19.32 -25.05
CA PRO A 2 51.73 18.87 -23.83
C PRO A 2 50.82 19.96 -23.23
N PHE A 3 49.95 19.61 -22.29
CA PHE A 3 50.01 20.23 -20.96
C PHE A 3 49.27 19.35 -19.93
N CYS A 4 50.08 18.85 -19.02
CA CYS A 4 49.72 18.32 -17.72
C CYS A 4 49.47 19.51 -16.79
N CYS A 5 48.50 19.44 -15.88
CA CYS A 5 48.61 20.14 -14.61
C CYS A 5 47.97 19.36 -13.47
N ARG A 6 48.83 18.89 -12.57
CA ARG A 6 48.53 18.38 -11.24
C ARG A 6 48.11 19.54 -10.33
N GLY A 7 47.27 19.26 -9.34
CA GLY A 7 46.99 20.19 -8.25
C GLY A 7 46.05 19.58 -7.20
N CYS A 8 46.65 18.98 -6.17
CA CYS A 8 46.00 18.29 -5.06
C CYS A 8 45.44 19.30 -4.03
N SER A 9 44.26 19.04 -3.44
CA SER A 9 44.07 19.17 -1.98
C SER A 9 42.72 18.63 -1.51
N ARG A 10 42.78 17.73 -0.53
CA ARG A 10 41.67 17.14 0.23
C ARG A 10 40.96 18.21 1.07
N LEU A 11 39.63 18.26 1.07
CA LEU A 11 38.81 18.68 2.21
C LEU A 11 37.41 18.01 2.12
N ARG A 12 37.07 17.21 3.13
CA ARG A 12 35.70 16.84 3.58
C ARG A 12 35.65 17.22 5.07
N PRO A 13 34.48 17.28 5.73
CA PRO A 13 33.13 17.64 5.28
C PRO A 13 32.49 18.71 6.21
N SER A 14 31.51 19.50 5.75
CA SER A 14 30.68 20.31 6.66
C SER A 14 29.19 20.01 6.48
N ARG A 15 28.57 19.66 7.62
CA ARG A 15 27.13 19.47 7.81
C ARG A 15 26.39 20.82 7.86
N ARG A 16 25.07 20.76 7.60
CA ARG A 16 23.98 21.74 7.86
C ARG A 16 23.53 22.59 6.64
N PRO A 17 22.34 23.20 6.67
CA PRO A 17 21.08 22.62 6.18
C PRO A 17 20.48 23.46 5.03
N TRP A 18 19.90 22.83 4.01
CA TRP A 18 19.26 23.59 2.92
C TRP A 18 17.84 23.97 3.29
N ALA A 19 17.67 25.23 3.68
CA ALA A 19 16.40 25.95 3.70
C ALA A 19 16.57 27.26 2.90
N ALA A 20 15.52 27.58 2.14
CA ALA A 20 15.22 28.84 1.46
C ALA A 20 15.91 29.13 0.11
N GLY A 21 15.06 29.46 -0.87
CA GLY A 21 15.38 30.51 -1.83
C GLY A 21 15.24 30.17 -3.31
N TRP A 22 14.03 29.87 -3.80
CA TRP A 22 13.73 30.06 -5.23
C TRP A 22 12.42 30.82 -5.38
N ALA A 23 12.57 32.12 -5.68
CA ALA A 23 11.51 33.01 -6.11
C ALA A 23 11.18 32.75 -7.58
N ALA A 24 9.88 32.68 -7.90
CA ALA A 24 9.37 32.58 -9.26
C ALA A 24 9.24 33.99 -9.89
N PRO A 25 9.51 34.17 -11.20
CA PRO A 25 9.14 35.38 -11.90
C PRO A 25 7.66 35.36 -12.33
N ALA A 26 7.04 36.54 -12.23
CA ALA A 26 5.65 36.82 -12.54
C ALA A 26 5.41 37.11 -14.05
N GLY A 27 4.19 36.82 -14.51
CA GLY A 27 3.63 37.19 -15.82
C GLY A 27 3.05 35.95 -16.53
N THR A 28 1.80 35.86 -16.99
CA THR A 28 0.78 36.87 -17.33
C THR A 28 -0.59 36.18 -17.23
N ARG A 29 -1.59 36.87 -16.68
CA ARG A 29 -2.96 36.38 -16.47
C ARG A 29 -3.71 36.28 -17.80
N CYS A 30 -4.14 35.09 -18.20
CA CYS A 30 -5.27 34.90 -19.11
C CYS A 30 -6.49 34.47 -18.29
N ARG A 31 -7.41 35.42 -18.08
CA ARG A 31 -8.62 35.26 -17.28
C ARG A 31 -9.75 34.74 -18.18
N TRP A 32 -9.84 33.41 -18.35
CA TRP A 32 -11.08 32.79 -18.84
C TRP A 32 -12.04 32.65 -17.65
N ARG A 33 -13.04 33.52 -17.60
CA ARG A 33 -14.14 33.44 -16.63
C ARG A 33 -15.13 32.38 -17.15
N LEU A 34 -14.92 31.13 -16.77
CA LEU A 34 -15.92 30.07 -16.88
C LEU A 34 -16.67 29.97 -15.55
N SER A 35 -17.64 30.87 -15.38
CA SER A 35 -18.62 30.77 -14.29
C SER A 35 -19.44 29.50 -14.52
N GLY A 36 -19.27 28.47 -13.68
CA GLY A 36 -20.15 27.28 -13.70
C GLY A 36 -19.52 25.91 -13.43
N LEU A 37 -18.24 25.81 -13.03
CA LEU A 37 -17.58 24.53 -12.74
C LEU A 37 -16.98 24.39 -11.33
N ASP A 38 -16.98 25.45 -10.51
CA ASP A 38 -16.52 25.41 -9.11
C ASP A 38 -17.43 24.53 -8.21
N SER A 39 -18.63 24.19 -8.67
CA SER A 39 -19.64 23.43 -7.91
C SER A 39 -19.47 21.90 -7.96
N LEU A 40 -18.49 21.38 -8.72
CA LEU A 40 -18.19 19.94 -8.75
C LEU A 40 -16.81 19.59 -8.16
N GLU A 41 -15.95 20.58 -7.93
CA GLU A 41 -14.72 20.45 -7.12
C GLU A 41 -14.97 20.66 -5.61
N THR A 42 -16.06 21.34 -5.25
CA THR A 42 -16.52 21.53 -3.86
C THR A 42 -17.35 20.35 -3.30
N GLY A 43 -17.49 19.27 -4.07
CA GLY A 43 -18.06 17.99 -3.61
C GLY A 43 -17.08 17.12 -2.80
N VAL A 44 -15.87 17.62 -2.53
CA VAL A 44 -15.14 17.19 -1.35
C VAL A 44 -15.93 17.74 -0.17
N ARG A 45 -16.89 16.95 0.33
CA ARG A 45 -16.98 16.90 1.79
C ARG A 45 -15.57 16.50 2.20
N GLU A 46 -14.81 17.50 2.64
CA GLU A 46 -13.78 17.28 3.63
C GLU A 46 -14.44 16.29 4.58
N VAL A 47 -13.91 15.07 4.65
CA VAL A 47 -14.42 14.14 5.65
C VAL A 47 -14.23 14.91 6.92
N ASP A 48 -15.33 15.40 7.47
CA ASP A 48 -15.32 16.21 8.67
C ASP A 48 -14.90 15.26 9.76
N LEU A 49 -13.59 15.12 9.91
CA LEU A 49 -12.91 14.41 10.98
C LEU A 49 -12.90 15.32 12.21
N THR A 50 -13.96 16.11 12.42
CA THR A 50 -14.27 16.74 13.70
C THR A 50 -14.44 15.64 14.71
N LEU A 51 -13.33 15.36 15.35
CA LEU A 51 -13.15 14.39 16.40
C LEU A 51 -13.45 15.09 17.71
N ASP A 52 -14.73 15.06 18.11
CA ASP A 52 -15.10 15.41 19.48
C ASP A 52 -15.59 14.19 20.27
N ALA A 53 -15.03 14.12 21.48
CA ALA A 53 -15.32 13.25 22.63
C ALA A 53 -14.85 11.77 22.57
N ALA A 54 -13.80 11.54 23.38
CA ALA A 54 -13.36 10.31 24.07
C ALA A 54 -13.41 8.97 23.27
N ALA A 55 -12.22 8.53 22.85
CA ALA A 55 -12.01 7.16 22.39
C ALA A 55 -12.50 6.15 23.45
N PRO A 56 -13.30 5.13 23.07
CA PRO A 56 -13.65 4.07 23.99
C PRO A 56 -12.38 3.35 24.50
N ALA A 57 -12.48 2.76 25.69
CA ALA A 57 -11.40 2.03 26.37
C ALA A 57 -10.58 1.18 25.38
N VAL A 58 -9.25 1.18 25.56
CA VAL A 58 -8.27 0.54 24.67
C VAL A 58 -8.68 -0.91 24.39
N ALA A 59 -9.35 -1.13 23.26
CA ALA A 59 -9.71 -2.46 22.79
C ALA A 59 -8.46 -3.35 22.73
N GLY A 60 -8.59 -4.65 22.99
CA GLY A 60 -7.47 -5.60 22.98
C GLY A 60 -6.93 -5.89 21.57
N ASN A 61 -5.69 -6.37 21.41
CA ASN A 61 -5.14 -6.69 20.07
C ASN A 61 -5.96 -7.79 19.37
N GLN A 62 -6.57 -8.66 20.17
CA GLN A 62 -7.48 -9.71 19.73
C GLN A 62 -8.78 -9.13 19.15
N GLU A 63 -9.35 -8.08 19.74
CA GLU A 63 -10.57 -7.43 19.24
C GLU A 63 -10.32 -6.70 17.92
N ALA A 64 -9.15 -6.05 17.82
CA ALA A 64 -8.69 -5.44 16.57
C ALA A 64 -8.52 -6.49 15.46
N SER A 65 -7.90 -7.63 15.78
CA SER A 65 -7.73 -8.76 14.86
C SER A 65 -9.06 -9.38 14.44
N ALA A 66 -9.99 -9.62 15.37
CA ALA A 66 -11.31 -10.14 15.08
C ALA A 66 -12.12 -9.18 14.19
N THR A 67 -11.96 -7.88 14.39
CA THR A 67 -12.59 -6.86 13.55
C THR A 67 -12.01 -6.88 12.14
N CYS A 68 -10.68 -6.87 11.99
CA CYS A 68 -10.03 -6.95 10.68
C CYS A 68 -10.40 -8.23 9.93
N HIS A 69 -10.47 -9.38 10.62
CA HIS A 69 -10.97 -10.64 10.07
C HIS A 69 -12.38 -10.48 9.50
N ARG A 70 -13.32 -9.92 10.27
CA ARG A 70 -14.70 -9.71 9.80
C ARG A 70 -14.75 -8.74 8.62
N LEU A 71 -13.99 -7.65 8.66
CA LEU A 71 -13.95 -6.68 7.56
C LEU A 71 -13.43 -7.34 6.26
N ALA A 72 -12.33 -8.08 6.34
CA ALA A 72 -11.67 -8.68 5.19
C ALA A 72 -12.33 -9.97 4.67
N GLY A 73 -12.91 -10.79 5.54
CA GLY A 73 -13.51 -12.06 5.16
C GLY A 73 -15.02 -12.00 4.95
N ILE A 74 -15.75 -11.16 5.69
CA ILE A 74 -17.21 -11.26 5.79
C ILE A 74 -17.89 -9.99 5.26
N SER A 75 -17.59 -8.84 5.85
CA SER A 75 -18.34 -7.60 5.59
C SER A 75 -17.95 -6.94 4.27
N PHE A 76 -16.66 -6.94 3.93
CA PHE A 76 -16.13 -6.19 2.79
C PHE A 76 -15.06 -6.94 1.98
N PRO A 77 -15.17 -8.25 1.69
CA PRO A 77 -14.07 -9.01 1.09
C PRO A 77 -13.61 -8.47 -0.27
N TRP A 78 -14.56 -8.06 -1.12
CA TRP A 78 -14.24 -7.45 -2.41
C TRP A 78 -13.61 -6.05 -2.22
N ASP A 79 -14.23 -5.20 -1.39
CA ASP A 79 -13.79 -3.83 -1.18
C ASP A 79 -12.42 -3.74 -0.49
N MET A 80 -12.15 -4.62 0.49
CA MET A 80 -10.85 -4.72 1.15
C MET A 80 -9.77 -5.08 0.14
N THR A 81 -10.00 -6.10 -0.70
CA THR A 81 -9.06 -6.47 -1.76
C THR A 81 -8.76 -5.28 -2.69
N ARG A 82 -9.80 -4.61 -3.21
CA ARG A 82 -9.63 -3.47 -4.15
C ARG A 82 -8.95 -2.26 -3.52
N SER A 83 -9.27 -1.96 -2.26
CA SER A 83 -8.61 -0.87 -1.54
C SER A 83 -7.12 -1.11 -1.32
N LEU A 84 -6.73 -2.38 -1.09
CA LEU A 84 -5.33 -2.75 -0.87
C LEU A 84 -4.53 -2.88 -2.17
N GLU A 85 -5.18 -3.19 -3.29
CA GLU A 85 -4.58 -3.06 -4.61
C GLU A 85 -4.29 -1.58 -4.94
N LEU A 86 -5.21 -0.68 -4.60
CA LEU A 86 -4.97 0.76 -4.73
C LEU A 86 -3.83 1.22 -3.81
N ALA A 87 -3.78 0.72 -2.58
CA ALA A 87 -2.66 0.96 -1.66
C ALA A 87 -1.32 0.57 -2.29
N LEU A 88 -1.23 -0.66 -2.84
CA LEU A 88 -0.05 -1.13 -3.55
C LEU A 88 0.34 -0.21 -4.72
N LEU A 89 -0.63 0.16 -5.57
CA LEU A 89 -0.38 1.06 -6.71
C LEU A 89 0.18 2.42 -6.26
N LYS A 90 -0.36 2.99 -5.17
CA LYS A 90 0.11 4.29 -4.65
C LYS A 90 1.56 4.24 -4.14
N THR A 91 2.04 3.07 -3.71
CA THR A 91 3.48 2.92 -3.36
C THR A 91 4.40 3.20 -4.54
N PHE A 92 3.94 2.98 -5.78
CA PHE A 92 4.72 3.25 -6.99
C PHE A 92 4.88 4.74 -7.27
N CYS A 93 4.11 5.61 -6.62
CA CYS A 93 4.21 7.06 -6.79
C CYS A 93 5.40 7.67 -6.04
N LEU A 94 6.04 6.93 -5.12
CA LEU A 94 7.26 7.37 -4.43
C LEU A 94 8.50 6.91 -5.20
N PRO A 95 9.37 7.85 -5.65
CA PRO A 95 10.60 7.50 -6.37
C PRO A 95 11.55 6.55 -5.62
N SER A 96 11.62 6.65 -4.29
CA SER A 96 12.43 5.77 -3.43
C SER A 96 11.96 4.32 -3.53
N ILE A 97 10.66 4.10 -3.38
CA ILE A 97 10.02 2.78 -3.46
C ILE A 97 10.09 2.24 -4.88
N SER A 98 9.63 3.01 -5.88
CA SER A 98 9.59 2.53 -7.26
C SER A 98 10.98 2.21 -7.80
N GLY A 99 11.99 3.00 -7.43
CA GLY A 99 13.38 2.73 -7.80
C GLY A 99 13.89 1.43 -7.19
N LEU A 100 13.52 1.13 -5.94
CA LEU A 100 13.84 -0.16 -5.32
C LEU A 100 13.13 -1.31 -6.03
N LEU A 101 11.83 -1.17 -6.31
CA LEU A 101 11.03 -2.19 -7.00
C LEU A 101 11.56 -2.46 -8.41
N GLN A 102 11.95 -1.43 -9.15
CA GLN A 102 12.59 -1.57 -10.45
C GLN A 102 13.92 -2.33 -10.34
N ARG A 103 14.79 -1.95 -9.40
CA ARG A 103 16.09 -2.64 -9.18
C ARG A 103 15.93 -4.10 -8.76
N SER A 104 14.84 -4.44 -8.07
CA SER A 104 14.54 -5.84 -7.73
C SER A 104 14.23 -6.68 -8.97
N GLY A 105 13.74 -6.06 -10.05
CA GLY A 105 13.36 -6.72 -11.31
C GLY A 105 12.06 -7.54 -11.25
N GLU A 106 11.54 -7.86 -10.07
CA GLU A 106 10.43 -8.81 -9.94
C GLU A 106 9.08 -8.26 -10.44
N PHE A 107 8.84 -6.94 -10.37
CA PHE A 107 7.61 -6.35 -10.91
C PHE A 107 7.58 -6.33 -12.44
N GLU A 108 8.74 -6.32 -13.11
CA GLU A 108 8.80 -6.36 -14.58
C GLU A 108 8.87 -7.82 -15.08
N ALA A 109 9.67 -8.66 -14.42
CA ALA A 109 9.86 -10.05 -14.82
C ALA A 109 8.71 -10.97 -14.41
N ARG A 110 8.09 -10.73 -13.25
CA ARG A 110 7.08 -11.61 -12.63
C ARG A 110 5.97 -10.82 -11.91
N PRO A 111 5.33 -9.84 -12.58
CA PRO A 111 4.29 -9.00 -11.96
C PRO A 111 3.19 -9.84 -11.31
N ARG A 112 2.75 -10.92 -11.98
CA ARG A 112 1.70 -11.83 -11.47
C ARG A 112 2.07 -12.46 -10.14
N LYS A 113 3.26 -13.04 -10.06
CA LYS A 113 3.75 -13.65 -8.81
C LYS A 113 3.88 -12.60 -7.71
N ARG A 114 4.37 -11.40 -8.01
CA ARG A 114 4.49 -10.31 -7.02
C ARG A 114 3.13 -9.88 -6.47
N TYR A 115 2.14 -9.77 -7.34
CA TYR A 115 0.77 -9.46 -6.98
C TYR A 115 0.17 -10.56 -6.10
N ASP A 116 0.26 -11.82 -6.52
CA ASP A 116 -0.28 -12.97 -5.77
C ASP A 116 0.43 -13.14 -4.41
N ASP A 117 1.77 -13.04 -4.35
CA ASP A 117 2.55 -13.12 -3.12
C ASP A 117 2.09 -12.10 -2.08
N THR A 118 1.90 -10.86 -2.52
CA THR A 118 1.49 -9.77 -1.63
C THR A 118 0.05 -9.97 -1.17
N GLY A 119 -0.85 -10.33 -2.09
CA GLY A 119 -2.25 -10.60 -1.78
C GLY A 119 -2.43 -11.75 -0.79
N LEU A 120 -1.70 -12.85 -0.98
CA LEU A 120 -1.76 -14.02 -0.09
C LEU A 120 -1.22 -13.70 1.31
N MET A 121 -0.06 -13.04 1.43
CA MET A 121 0.48 -12.65 2.74
C MET A 121 -0.49 -11.74 3.51
N VAL A 122 -1.01 -10.72 2.84
CA VAL A 122 -1.94 -9.77 3.46
C VAL A 122 -3.26 -10.45 3.85
N ALA A 123 -3.77 -11.35 3.01
CA ALA A 123 -4.96 -12.12 3.29
C ALA A 123 -4.80 -13.04 4.51
N GLU A 124 -3.68 -13.76 4.63
CA GLU A 124 -3.40 -14.61 5.80
C GLU A 124 -3.22 -13.80 7.08
N LEU A 125 -2.58 -12.63 7.01
CA LEU A 125 -2.49 -11.73 8.16
C LEU A 125 -3.88 -11.28 8.63
N LEU A 126 -4.73 -10.84 7.70
CA LEU A 126 -6.09 -10.41 8.02
C LEU A 126 -6.97 -11.57 8.50
N ARG A 127 -6.72 -12.80 8.02
CA ARG A 127 -7.44 -14.00 8.45
C ARG A 127 -7.06 -14.42 9.87
N HIS A 128 -5.78 -14.52 10.17
CA HIS A 128 -5.31 -15.14 11.41
C HIS A 128 -4.96 -14.13 12.51
N GLY A 129 -4.64 -12.90 12.12
CA GLY A 129 -4.16 -11.86 13.03
C GLY A 129 -2.69 -12.02 13.43
N PRO A 130 -2.00 -10.91 13.73
CA PRO A 130 -0.56 -10.92 14.02
C PRO A 130 -0.21 -11.75 15.25
N ASP A 131 -1.10 -11.82 16.25
CA ASP A 131 -0.83 -12.54 17.51
C ASP A 131 -0.93 -14.07 17.40
N SER A 132 -1.45 -14.60 16.30
CA SER A 132 -1.53 -16.04 16.06
C SER A 132 -0.21 -16.63 15.57
N THR A 133 0.00 -17.94 15.75
CA THR A 133 1.17 -18.65 15.19
C THR A 133 1.25 -18.52 13.67
N ALA A 134 0.12 -18.64 12.96
CA ALA A 134 0.06 -18.51 11.51
C ALA A 134 0.39 -17.08 11.05
N GLY A 135 -0.19 -16.06 11.71
CA GLY A 135 0.11 -14.67 11.41
C GLY A 135 1.55 -14.28 11.73
N ALA A 136 2.10 -14.77 12.84
CA ALA A 136 3.51 -14.58 13.18
C ALA A 136 4.44 -15.18 12.14
N ALA A 137 4.14 -16.38 11.62
CA ALA A 137 4.91 -16.99 10.53
C ALA A 137 4.89 -16.14 9.25
N VAL A 138 3.74 -15.53 8.91
CA VAL A 138 3.65 -14.61 7.75
C VAL A 138 4.50 -13.36 7.96
N ILE A 139 4.47 -12.75 9.16
CA ILE A 139 5.32 -11.60 9.48
C ILE A 139 6.80 -11.98 9.40
N GLU A 140 7.18 -13.13 9.95
CA GLU A 140 8.56 -13.64 9.86
C GLU A 140 8.99 -13.81 8.40
N ARG A 141 8.15 -14.45 7.57
CA ARG A 141 8.43 -14.61 6.14
C ARG A 141 8.62 -13.26 5.44
N MET A 142 7.74 -12.31 5.72
CA MET A 142 7.82 -10.96 5.16
C MET A 142 9.10 -10.24 5.60
N ASN A 143 9.45 -10.30 6.90
CA ASN A 143 10.69 -9.74 7.43
C ASN A 143 11.92 -10.34 6.76
N ARG A 144 11.94 -11.67 6.55
CA ARG A 144 13.05 -12.34 5.83
C ARG A 144 13.18 -11.88 4.39
N ILE A 145 12.06 -11.68 3.67
CA ILE A 145 12.10 -11.13 2.32
C ILE A 145 12.61 -9.69 2.35
N HIS A 146 12.04 -8.84 3.21
CA HIS A 146 12.40 -7.43 3.32
C HIS A 146 13.85 -7.22 3.75
N ALA A 147 14.42 -8.07 4.60
CA ALA A 147 15.82 -7.99 5.03
C ALA A 147 16.85 -8.14 3.89
N HIS A 148 16.46 -8.64 2.72
CA HIS A 148 17.34 -8.70 1.55
C HIS A 148 17.42 -7.37 0.79
N PHE A 149 16.56 -6.41 1.12
CA PHE A 149 16.47 -5.13 0.44
C PHE A 149 16.76 -3.99 1.43
N ALA A 150 17.48 -2.96 0.97
CA ALA A 150 17.69 -1.75 1.74
C ALA A 150 16.43 -0.87 1.69
N ILE A 151 15.39 -1.25 2.44
CA ILE A 151 14.15 -0.49 2.57
C ILE A 151 14.33 0.53 3.71
N SER A 152 14.05 1.80 3.44
CA SER A 152 14.11 2.82 4.50
C SER A 152 12.95 2.67 5.48
N ASN A 153 13.12 3.16 6.71
CA ASN A 153 12.02 3.20 7.67
C ASN A 153 10.84 4.02 7.15
N ASP A 154 11.10 5.17 6.53
CA ASP A 154 10.08 6.08 6.02
C ASP A 154 9.27 5.43 4.88
N ASP A 155 9.92 4.71 3.97
CA ASP A 155 9.25 3.93 2.94
C ASP A 155 8.39 2.82 3.56
N SER A 156 8.91 2.10 4.56
CA SER A 156 8.17 1.05 5.26
C SER A 156 6.95 1.60 5.98
N LEU A 157 7.10 2.73 6.68
CA LEU A 157 6.03 3.42 7.37
C LEU A 157 4.99 3.97 6.38
N TYR A 158 5.42 4.43 5.20
CA TYR A 158 4.50 4.88 4.15
C TYR A 158 3.64 3.72 3.68
N VAL A 159 4.27 2.61 3.29
CA VAL A 159 3.55 1.41 2.87
C VAL A 159 2.61 0.92 3.98
N LEU A 160 3.06 0.86 5.24
CA LEU A 160 2.22 0.51 6.39
C LEU A 160 0.99 1.42 6.49
N SER A 161 1.18 2.73 6.38
CA SER A 161 0.09 3.70 6.49
C SER A 161 -0.97 3.54 5.40
N THR A 162 -0.58 3.09 4.19
CA THR A 162 -1.53 2.87 3.09
C THR A 162 -2.49 1.71 3.36
N PHE A 163 -2.05 0.68 4.11
CA PHE A 163 -2.91 -0.42 4.55
C PHE A 163 -4.02 0.02 5.53
N VAL A 164 -3.89 1.19 6.14
CA VAL A 164 -4.91 1.81 7.00
C VAL A 164 -5.71 2.85 6.20
N ALA A 165 -5.01 3.79 5.58
CA ALA A 165 -5.62 4.96 4.95
C ALA A 165 -6.51 4.60 3.75
N GLU A 166 -6.03 3.71 2.86
CA GLU A 166 -6.77 3.39 1.64
C GLU A 166 -8.05 2.58 1.89
N PRO A 167 -8.07 1.56 2.77
CA PRO A 167 -9.34 0.93 3.13
C PRO A 167 -10.35 1.90 3.75
N ILE A 168 -9.92 2.78 4.66
CA ILE A 168 -10.82 3.77 5.28
C ILE A 168 -11.42 4.70 4.22
N ARG A 169 -10.58 5.28 3.34
CA ARG A 169 -11.02 6.16 2.24
C ARG A 169 -11.92 5.43 1.25
N TRP A 170 -11.57 4.20 0.90
CA TRP A 170 -12.34 3.36 -0.02
C TRP A 170 -13.72 3.05 0.53
N MET A 171 -13.82 2.57 1.78
CA MET A 171 -15.10 2.20 2.37
C MET A 171 -16.01 3.42 2.54
N ALA A 172 -15.46 4.58 2.89
CA ALA A 172 -16.22 5.82 2.98
C ALA A 172 -16.89 6.21 1.65
N ARG A 173 -16.24 5.91 0.52
CA ARG A 173 -16.72 6.32 -0.81
C ARG A 173 -17.49 5.23 -1.55
N TYR A 174 -17.02 4.01 -1.48
CA TYR A 174 -17.45 2.89 -2.33
C TYR A 174 -17.88 1.64 -1.53
N GLY A 175 -17.61 1.58 -0.24
CA GLY A 175 -18.16 0.53 0.61
C GLY A 175 -19.69 0.62 0.64
N TRP A 176 -20.37 -0.51 0.89
CA TRP A 176 -21.82 -0.49 1.09
C TRP A 176 -22.24 0.29 2.35
N ARG A 177 -21.29 0.50 3.27
CA ARG A 177 -21.33 1.52 4.33
C ARG A 177 -19.89 1.98 4.63
N PRO A 178 -19.70 3.17 5.23
CA PRO A 178 -18.42 3.54 5.83
C PRO A 178 -18.06 2.62 7.00
N LEU A 179 -16.76 2.54 7.30
CA LEU A 179 -16.28 1.91 8.54
C LEU A 179 -16.70 2.75 9.74
N THR A 180 -17.18 2.10 10.80
CA THR A 180 -17.45 2.77 12.07
C THR A 180 -16.15 3.27 12.70
N ARG A 181 -16.23 4.21 13.64
CA ARG A 181 -15.03 4.72 14.33
C ARG A 181 -14.20 3.60 14.96
N LEU A 182 -14.88 2.68 15.65
CA LEU A 182 -14.25 1.51 16.28
C LEU A 182 -13.56 0.61 15.25
N GLU A 183 -14.18 0.39 14.08
CA GLU A 183 -13.56 -0.40 13.00
C GLU A 183 -12.31 0.27 12.43
N GLN A 184 -12.32 1.60 12.30
CA GLN A 184 -11.14 2.35 11.85
C GLN A 184 -10.00 2.29 12.88
N ASP A 185 -10.32 2.47 14.17
CA ASP A 185 -9.34 2.38 15.25
C ASP A 185 -8.76 0.96 15.38
N HIS A 186 -9.59 -0.08 15.20
CA HIS A 186 -9.15 -1.46 15.15
C HIS A 186 -8.25 -1.76 13.95
N LEU A 187 -8.58 -1.25 12.75
CA LEU A 187 -7.74 -1.40 11.57
C LEU A 187 -6.37 -0.74 11.77
N PHE A 188 -6.36 0.49 12.31
CA PHE A 188 -5.13 1.18 12.69
C PHE A 188 -4.29 0.35 13.66
N ARG A 189 -4.89 -0.12 14.75
CA ARG A 189 -4.20 -0.87 15.80
C ARG A 189 -3.64 -2.20 15.29
N PHE A 190 -4.41 -2.90 14.46
CA PHE A 190 -3.97 -4.13 13.80
C PHE A 190 -2.67 -3.89 13.01
N TRP A 191 -2.66 -2.88 12.14
CA TRP A 191 -1.48 -2.58 11.33
C TRP A 191 -0.33 -1.99 12.16
N ALA A 192 -0.61 -1.23 13.22
CA ALA A 192 0.44 -0.77 14.13
C ALA A 192 1.18 -1.94 14.80
N VAL A 193 0.46 -2.99 15.23
CA VAL A 193 1.06 -4.22 15.77
C VAL A 193 1.89 -4.94 14.71
N VAL A 194 1.38 -5.08 13.49
CA VAL A 194 2.14 -5.65 12.36
C VAL A 194 3.42 -4.85 12.12
N GLY A 195 3.32 -3.53 11.99
CA GLY A 195 4.46 -2.65 11.77
C GLY A 195 5.52 -2.73 12.87
N THR A 196 5.09 -2.81 14.12
CA THR A 196 6.00 -2.99 15.27
C THR A 196 6.78 -4.30 15.16
N ARG A 197 6.10 -5.39 14.80
CA ARG A 197 6.73 -6.72 14.59
C ARG A 197 7.60 -6.79 13.34
N MET A 198 7.41 -5.87 12.40
CA MET A 198 8.29 -5.67 11.25
C MET A 198 9.49 -4.77 11.56
N GLY A 199 9.60 -4.23 12.78
CA GLY A 199 10.67 -3.31 13.18
C GLY A 199 10.52 -1.90 12.62
N ILE A 200 9.31 -1.50 12.19
CA ILE A 200 9.03 -0.15 11.71
C ILE A 200 8.95 0.79 12.93
N ALA A 201 9.81 1.79 12.94
CA ALA A 201 9.91 2.80 13.99
C ALA A 201 9.07 4.04 13.66
N GLY A 202 8.68 4.79 14.70
CA GLY A 202 8.00 6.08 14.55
C GLY A 202 6.58 5.99 14.00
N ILE A 203 5.89 4.86 14.19
CA ILE A 203 4.46 4.73 13.86
C ILE A 203 3.69 5.77 14.68
N PRO A 204 2.92 6.68 14.05
CA PRO A 204 2.13 7.67 14.76
C PRO A 204 1.22 7.04 15.82
N PRO A 205 1.08 7.65 17.01
CA PRO A 205 0.38 7.06 18.15
C PRO A 205 -1.14 7.02 18.01
N SER A 206 -1.70 7.73 17.02
CA SER A 206 -3.14 7.79 16.78
C SER A 206 -3.48 7.61 15.29
N LEU A 207 -4.70 7.12 15.02
CA LEU A 207 -5.23 7.00 13.66
C LEU A 207 -5.19 8.36 12.94
N THR A 208 -5.59 9.44 13.62
CA THR A 208 -5.60 10.79 13.04
C THR A 208 -4.22 11.22 12.58
N GLU A 209 -3.22 11.10 13.46
CA GLU A 209 -1.84 11.46 13.12
C GLU A 209 -1.28 10.59 11.99
N LEU A 210 -1.64 9.30 11.93
CA LEU A 210 -1.25 8.41 10.82
C LEU A 210 -1.87 8.88 9.50
N LEU A 211 -3.17 9.22 9.48
CA LEU A 211 -3.85 9.66 8.26
C LEU A 211 -3.30 10.99 7.75
N GLU A 212 -3.01 11.92 8.66
CA GLU A 212 -2.36 13.19 8.31
C GLU A 212 -0.94 12.97 7.81
N TRP A 213 -0.16 12.12 8.49
CA TRP A 213 1.21 11.80 8.08
C TRP A 213 1.21 11.17 6.69
N ASN A 214 0.33 10.20 6.42
CA ASN A 214 0.17 9.59 5.10
C ASN A 214 -0.13 10.66 4.04
N ARG A 215 -1.11 11.54 4.29
CA ARG A 215 -1.47 12.62 3.36
C ARG A 215 -0.31 13.58 3.11
N ARG A 216 0.44 13.95 4.15
CA ARG A 216 1.64 14.82 4.02
C ARG A 216 2.69 14.17 3.14
N VAL A 217 2.97 12.87 3.34
CA VAL A 217 3.93 12.13 2.50
C VAL A 217 3.47 12.13 1.04
N GLU A 218 2.19 11.85 0.77
CA GLU A 218 1.64 11.85 -0.60
C GLU A 218 1.84 13.21 -1.28
N VAL A 219 1.44 14.31 -0.64
CA VAL A 219 1.59 15.66 -1.21
C VAL A 219 3.06 16.03 -1.46
N GLN A 220 3.95 15.66 -0.53
CA GLN A 220 5.36 16.05 -0.57
C GLN A 220 6.19 15.20 -1.54
N HIS A 221 5.93 13.90 -1.62
CA HIS A 221 6.84 12.93 -2.25
C HIS A 221 6.30 12.27 -3.50
N PHE A 222 5.00 12.35 -3.79
CA PHE A 222 4.47 11.86 -5.07
C PHE A 222 5.05 12.68 -6.21
N ARG A 223 5.92 12.05 -7.00
CA ARG A 223 6.65 12.71 -8.09
C ARG A 223 6.90 11.71 -9.18
N TYR A 224 6.77 12.15 -10.42
CA TYR A 224 7.12 11.34 -11.57
C TYR A 224 8.60 10.96 -11.58
N THR A 225 8.87 9.70 -11.90
CA THR A 225 10.17 9.21 -12.35
C THR A 225 9.95 8.02 -13.28
N ALA A 226 10.91 7.73 -14.16
CA ALA A 226 10.81 6.63 -15.12
C ALA A 226 10.61 5.26 -14.45
N SER A 227 11.11 5.07 -13.22
CA SER A 227 10.90 3.84 -12.45
C SER A 227 9.44 3.64 -12.07
N ASN A 228 8.70 4.71 -11.72
CA ASN A 228 7.27 4.65 -11.40
C ASN A 228 6.49 4.10 -12.60
N GLN A 229 6.72 4.70 -13.77
CA GLN A 229 6.01 4.35 -14.98
C GLN A 229 6.28 2.91 -15.39
N ARG A 230 7.54 2.46 -15.34
CA ARG A 230 7.89 1.08 -15.72
C ARG A 230 7.20 0.02 -14.87
N ILE A 231 7.22 0.17 -13.54
CA ILE A 231 6.57 -0.82 -12.66
C ILE A 231 5.05 -0.73 -12.75
N ALA A 232 4.50 0.47 -12.94
CA ALA A 232 3.07 0.68 -13.10
C ALA A 232 2.58 0.08 -14.43
N ASP A 233 3.31 0.30 -15.53
CA ASP A 233 3.01 -0.27 -16.84
C ASP A 233 3.07 -1.80 -16.84
N ALA A 234 4.06 -2.39 -16.17
CA ALA A 234 4.14 -3.85 -16.01
C ALA A 234 2.96 -4.41 -15.20
N THR A 235 2.58 -3.72 -14.12
CA THR A 235 1.41 -4.09 -13.30
C THR A 235 0.10 -3.95 -14.08
N LEU A 236 -0.06 -2.87 -14.84
CA LEU A 236 -1.22 -2.63 -15.68
C LEU A 236 -1.32 -3.65 -16.81
N ALA A 237 -0.19 -3.99 -17.45
CA ALA A 237 -0.16 -5.03 -18.48
C ALA A 237 -0.63 -6.36 -17.91
N MET A 238 -0.12 -6.76 -16.74
CA MET A 238 -0.55 -7.96 -16.01
C MET A 238 -2.06 -7.93 -15.73
N LEU A 239 -2.62 -6.83 -15.18
CA LEU A 239 -4.06 -6.75 -14.90
C LEU A 239 -4.92 -6.86 -16.17
N LEU A 240 -4.42 -6.39 -17.32
CA LEU A 240 -5.13 -6.43 -18.59
C LEU A 240 -5.03 -7.78 -19.31
N GLU A 241 -4.11 -8.67 -18.92
CA GLU A 241 -4.01 -10.02 -19.49
C GLU A 241 -5.29 -10.82 -19.28
N ASP A 242 -5.96 -10.61 -18.15
CA ASP A 242 -7.20 -11.29 -17.78
C ASP A 242 -8.40 -10.84 -18.65
N TRP A 243 -8.23 -9.78 -19.44
CA TRP A 243 -9.24 -9.26 -20.35
C TRP A 243 -9.01 -9.71 -21.79
N PRO A 244 -10.08 -10.05 -22.55
CA PRO A 244 -9.99 -10.29 -23.98
C PRO A 244 -9.31 -9.12 -24.70
N ALA A 245 -8.41 -9.40 -25.65
CA ALA A 245 -7.59 -8.39 -26.31
C ALA A 245 -8.37 -7.17 -26.85
N PRO A 246 -9.56 -7.31 -27.46
CA PRO A 246 -10.34 -6.16 -27.94
C PRO A 246 -10.85 -5.22 -26.83
N LEU A 247 -11.02 -5.73 -25.60
CA LEU A 247 -11.54 -4.97 -24.45
C LEU A 247 -10.43 -4.28 -23.65
N ARG A 248 -9.16 -4.65 -23.84
CA ARG A 248 -8.02 -4.09 -23.08
C ARG A 248 -7.92 -2.56 -23.15
N PRO A 249 -8.14 -1.89 -24.29
CA PRO A 249 -8.10 -0.41 -24.33
C PRO A 249 -9.18 0.23 -23.47
N LEU A 250 -10.39 -0.36 -23.45
CA LEU A 250 -11.49 0.12 -22.62
C LEU A 250 -11.19 -0.14 -21.13
N ALA A 251 -10.78 -1.36 -20.78
CA ALA A 251 -10.41 -1.72 -19.41
C ALA A 251 -9.30 -0.82 -18.86
N ARG A 252 -8.28 -0.50 -19.68
CA ARG A 252 -7.24 0.48 -19.35
C ARG A 252 -7.83 1.85 -18.98
N ARG A 253 -8.72 2.39 -19.82
CA ARG A 253 -9.36 3.70 -19.57
C ARG A 253 -10.21 3.69 -18.29
N LEU A 254 -10.92 2.60 -18.03
CA LEU A 254 -11.72 2.45 -16.81
C LEU A 254 -10.85 2.39 -15.56
N LEU A 255 -9.73 1.66 -15.60
CA LEU A 255 -8.75 1.62 -14.51
C LEU A 255 -8.15 3.00 -14.24
N MET A 256 -7.77 3.75 -15.28
CA MET A 256 -7.29 5.13 -15.10
C MET A 256 -8.38 6.05 -14.51
N GLY A 257 -9.64 5.80 -14.86
CA GLY A 257 -10.78 6.53 -14.29
C GLY A 257 -11.01 6.31 -12.79
N LEU A 258 -10.29 5.38 -12.14
CA LEU A 258 -10.31 5.23 -10.68
C LEU A 258 -9.30 6.12 -9.98
N LEU A 259 -8.29 6.60 -10.70
CA LEU A 259 -7.14 7.29 -10.14
C LEU A 259 -7.37 8.80 -10.12
N THR A 260 -6.69 9.47 -9.19
CA THR A 260 -6.67 10.94 -9.10
C THR A 260 -5.51 11.49 -9.92
N ALA A 261 -5.62 12.77 -10.31
CA ALA A 261 -4.58 13.48 -11.07
C ALA A 261 -3.16 13.32 -10.44
N PRO A 262 -2.95 13.55 -9.12
CA PRO A 262 -1.61 13.39 -8.54
C PRO A 262 -1.03 11.98 -8.67
N VAL A 263 -1.89 10.95 -8.68
CA VAL A 263 -1.47 9.55 -8.87
C VAL A 263 -1.11 9.32 -10.33
N THR A 264 -1.99 9.67 -11.28
CA THR A 264 -1.70 9.47 -12.71
C THR A 264 -0.46 10.23 -13.17
N ASP A 265 -0.30 11.47 -12.72
CA ASP A 265 0.87 12.30 -13.00
C ASP A 265 2.16 11.66 -12.50
N SER A 266 2.14 11.13 -11.27
CA SER A 266 3.29 10.46 -10.68
C SER A 266 3.63 9.16 -11.40
N LEU A 267 2.66 8.47 -11.97
CA LEU A 267 2.86 7.24 -12.73
C LEU A 267 3.23 7.47 -14.21
N GLY A 268 3.19 8.73 -14.69
CA GLY A 268 3.42 9.04 -16.10
C GLY A 268 2.27 8.61 -17.00
N TRP A 269 1.07 8.51 -16.43
CA TRP A 269 -0.15 8.12 -17.15
C TRP A 269 -1.00 9.34 -17.47
N SER A 270 -1.68 9.29 -18.62
CA SER A 270 -2.66 10.31 -18.97
C SER A 270 -3.93 10.13 -18.15
N GLU A 271 -4.43 11.24 -17.60
CA GLU A 271 -5.73 11.26 -16.94
C GLU A 271 -6.84 10.73 -17.85
N ALA A 272 -7.76 9.98 -17.26
CA ALA A 272 -8.99 9.63 -17.97
C ALA A 272 -9.82 10.90 -18.18
N PRO A 273 -10.51 11.05 -19.34
CA PRO A 273 -11.44 12.16 -19.53
C PRO A 273 -12.44 12.24 -18.38
N SER A 274 -12.76 13.44 -17.91
CA SER A 274 -13.54 13.63 -16.67
C SER A 274 -14.89 12.93 -16.70
N TRP A 275 -15.49 12.74 -17.88
CA TRP A 275 -16.73 11.99 -18.03
C TRP A 275 -16.55 10.48 -17.80
N VAL A 276 -15.41 9.89 -18.21
CA VAL A 276 -15.07 8.47 -17.96
C VAL A 276 -14.88 8.28 -16.47
N GLN A 277 -14.10 9.16 -15.84
CA GLN A 277 -13.89 9.13 -14.39
C GLN A 277 -15.25 9.23 -13.67
N ARG A 278 -16.09 10.22 -14.00
CA ARG A 278 -17.45 10.32 -13.41
C ARG A 278 -18.26 9.05 -13.59
N LEU A 279 -18.27 8.46 -14.78
CA LEU A 279 -19.01 7.23 -15.06
C LEU A 279 -18.52 6.06 -14.18
N VAL A 280 -17.20 5.86 -14.07
CA VAL A 280 -16.59 4.82 -13.24
C VAL A 280 -16.95 5.02 -11.77
N LEU A 281 -16.83 6.24 -11.25
CA LEU A 281 -17.13 6.55 -9.87
C LEU A 281 -18.63 6.41 -9.56
N MET A 282 -19.50 6.80 -10.50
CA MET A 282 -20.95 6.57 -10.40
C MET A 282 -21.30 5.09 -10.41
N ALA A 283 -20.65 4.28 -11.26
CA ALA A 283 -20.85 2.83 -11.30
C ALA A 283 -20.46 2.17 -9.97
N LEU A 284 -19.32 2.58 -9.37
CA LEU A 284 -18.94 2.14 -8.03
C LEU A 284 -19.93 2.58 -6.95
N LYS A 285 -20.47 3.79 -7.05
CA LYS A 285 -21.49 4.29 -6.11
C LYS A 285 -22.80 3.53 -6.24
N LEU A 286 -23.23 3.23 -7.46
CA LEU A 286 -24.40 2.40 -7.72
C LEU A 286 -24.21 1.00 -7.14
N ARG A 287 -23.05 0.38 -7.37
CA ARG A 287 -22.69 -0.91 -6.76
C ARG A 287 -22.75 -0.84 -5.22
N SER A 288 -22.22 0.22 -4.61
CA SER A 288 -22.29 0.46 -3.16
C SER A 288 -23.73 0.47 -2.65
N VAL A 289 -24.64 1.20 -3.30
CA VAL A 289 -26.06 1.28 -2.92
C VAL A 289 -26.76 -0.07 -3.09
N LEU A 290 -26.52 -0.77 -4.21
CA LEU A 290 -27.08 -2.10 -4.44
C LEU A 290 -26.57 -3.12 -3.42
N ALA A 291 -25.27 -3.09 -3.11
CA ALA A 291 -24.68 -3.95 -2.09
C ALA A 291 -25.25 -3.64 -0.70
N ALA A 292 -25.50 -2.38 -0.36
CA ALA A 292 -26.12 -1.98 0.90
C ALA A 292 -27.55 -2.49 1.01
N ALA A 293 -28.32 -2.40 -0.07
CA ALA A 293 -29.66 -2.98 -0.14
C ALA A 293 -29.58 -4.49 0.11
N LEU A 294 -28.73 -5.22 -0.63
CA LEU A 294 -28.57 -6.67 -0.50
C LEU A 294 -28.08 -7.12 0.89
N ALA A 295 -27.17 -6.36 1.51
CA ALA A 295 -26.62 -6.66 2.83
C ALA A 295 -27.70 -6.64 3.93
N ARG A 296 -28.79 -5.89 3.76
CA ARG A 296 -29.92 -5.89 4.70
C ARG A 296 -30.72 -7.20 4.69
N TRP A 297 -30.67 -7.95 3.61
CA TRP A 297 -31.48 -9.17 3.40
C TRP A 297 -30.64 -10.45 3.46
N ARG A 298 -29.32 -10.34 3.44
CA ARG A 298 -28.42 -11.50 3.46
C ARG A 298 -27.93 -11.78 4.88
N PRO A 299 -28.07 -13.01 5.39
CA PRO A 299 -27.39 -13.39 6.63
C PRO A 299 -25.87 -13.30 6.44
N PRO A 300 -25.08 -13.14 7.52
CA PRO A 300 -23.64 -13.19 7.45
C PRO A 300 -23.20 -14.50 6.78
N GLY A 301 -22.54 -14.40 5.64
CA GLY A 301 -21.98 -15.56 4.95
C GLY A 301 -20.71 -16.05 5.63
N GLU A 302 -20.25 -17.24 5.23
CA GLU A 302 -18.92 -17.72 5.57
C GLU A 302 -17.85 -16.72 5.14
N ALA A 303 -16.77 -16.64 5.92
CA ALA A 303 -15.64 -15.78 5.60
C ALA A 303 -14.97 -16.24 4.29
N ARG A 304 -14.71 -15.28 3.40
CA ARG A 304 -14.12 -15.50 2.07
C ARG A 304 -12.94 -14.56 1.88
N PHE A 305 -11.75 -15.07 2.15
CA PHE A 305 -10.51 -14.34 1.95
C PHE A 305 -10.01 -14.47 0.52
N TYR A 306 -9.10 -13.59 0.13
CA TYR A 306 -8.41 -13.66 -1.15
C TYR A 306 -7.69 -15.01 -1.33
N SER A 307 -7.09 -15.54 -0.26
CA SER A 307 -6.38 -16.82 -0.25
C SER A 307 -7.27 -18.07 -0.28
N ASP A 308 -8.59 -17.93 -0.22
CA ASP A 308 -9.52 -19.05 -0.46
C ASP A 308 -9.77 -19.31 -1.96
N ARG A 309 -9.27 -18.41 -2.83
CA ARG A 309 -9.46 -18.52 -4.28
C ARG A 309 -8.20 -19.04 -4.95
N PRO A 310 -8.34 -19.81 -6.03
CA PRO A 310 -7.20 -20.15 -6.86
C PRO A 310 -6.52 -18.88 -7.39
N THR A 311 -5.21 -18.79 -7.23
CA THR A 311 -4.41 -17.70 -7.82
C THR A 311 -3.70 -18.18 -9.08
N PRO A 312 -3.44 -17.31 -10.07
CA PRO A 312 -2.70 -17.70 -11.27
C PRO A 312 -1.31 -18.30 -10.96
N SER A 313 -0.62 -17.83 -9.91
CA SER A 313 0.72 -18.30 -9.57
C SER A 313 0.75 -19.62 -8.78
N TYR A 314 -0.30 -19.93 -8.01
CA TYR A 314 -0.29 -21.07 -7.07
C TYR A 314 -1.42 -22.08 -7.29
N GLY A 315 -2.37 -21.78 -8.18
CA GLY A 315 -3.58 -22.59 -8.31
C GLY A 315 -4.38 -22.58 -6.99
N PRO A 316 -5.04 -23.70 -6.63
CA PRO A 316 -6.03 -23.73 -5.54
C PRO A 316 -5.44 -23.70 -4.13
N ARG A 317 -4.13 -23.96 -3.95
CA ARG A 317 -3.46 -24.02 -2.65
C ARG A 317 -2.05 -23.48 -2.77
N PHE A 318 -1.57 -22.82 -1.72
CA PHE A 318 -0.19 -22.34 -1.64
C PHE A 318 0.41 -22.75 -0.28
N SER A 319 1.73 -22.70 -0.18
CA SER A 319 2.45 -22.75 1.09
C SER A 319 3.31 -21.50 1.27
N LEU A 320 3.57 -21.11 2.52
CA LEU A 320 4.27 -19.87 2.82
C LEU A 320 5.71 -19.86 2.29
N GLU A 321 6.33 -21.03 2.20
CA GLU A 321 7.69 -21.26 1.70
C GLU A 321 7.84 -20.95 0.20
N GLN A 322 6.73 -20.88 -0.54
CA GLN A 322 6.70 -20.55 -1.96
C GLN A 322 6.66 -19.03 -2.22
N LEU A 323 6.26 -18.24 -1.21
CA LEU A 323 6.04 -16.80 -1.36
C LEU A 323 7.38 -16.03 -1.28
N GLY A 324 7.63 -15.13 -2.23
CA GLY A 324 8.88 -14.36 -2.33
C GLY A 324 9.59 -14.53 -3.68
N PRO A 325 10.68 -13.77 -3.92
CA PRO A 325 11.43 -13.83 -5.18
C PRO A 325 12.04 -15.23 -5.40
N PRO A 326 11.89 -15.86 -6.59
CA PRO A 326 12.41 -17.20 -6.86
C PRO A 326 13.89 -17.37 -6.52
N ALA A 327 14.71 -16.37 -6.84
CA ALA A 327 16.15 -16.38 -6.56
C ALA A 327 16.50 -16.42 -5.05
N LEU A 328 15.55 -16.05 -4.19
CA LEU A 328 15.74 -16.02 -2.73
C LEU A 328 15.13 -17.25 -2.05
N LEU A 329 14.27 -18.03 -2.70
CA LEU A 329 13.47 -19.08 -2.04
C LEU A 329 14.33 -20.11 -1.30
N ALA A 330 15.42 -20.58 -1.89
CA ALA A 330 16.32 -21.55 -1.24
C ALA A 330 16.83 -21.02 0.12
N ARG A 331 17.33 -19.76 0.13
CA ARG A 331 17.80 -19.08 1.33
C ARG A 331 16.69 -18.72 2.30
N LEU A 332 15.51 -18.36 1.79
CA LEU A 332 14.32 -18.05 2.60
C LEU A 332 13.70 -19.29 3.24
N ASN A 333 14.03 -20.49 2.77
CA ASN A 333 13.52 -21.76 3.31
C ASN A 333 14.54 -22.47 4.20
N THR A 334 15.80 -22.03 4.20
CA THR A 334 16.79 -22.50 5.18
C THR A 334 16.47 -21.90 6.57
N PRO A 335 16.43 -22.68 7.66
CA PRO A 335 16.34 -22.14 9.00
C PRO A 335 17.51 -21.18 9.27
N PRO A 336 17.34 -20.10 10.06
CA PRO A 336 18.48 -19.32 10.51
C PRO A 336 19.45 -20.26 11.25
N SER A 337 20.73 -20.25 10.86
CA SER A 337 21.74 -21.03 11.60
C SER A 337 21.72 -20.54 13.04
N SER A 338 21.52 -21.45 14.00
CA SER A 338 21.84 -21.14 15.39
C SER A 338 23.26 -20.58 15.41
N ALA A 339 23.43 -19.39 15.97
CA ALA A 339 24.77 -18.91 16.30
C ALA A 339 25.48 -20.03 17.08
N PRO A 340 26.76 -20.31 16.83
CA PRO A 340 27.48 -21.30 17.63
C PRO A 340 27.31 -20.90 19.09
N GLY A 341 26.68 -21.78 19.87
CA GLY A 341 26.51 -21.58 21.29
C GLY A 341 27.88 -21.31 21.90
N ASP A 342 27.94 -20.31 22.78
CA ASP A 342 29.11 -20.04 23.62
C ASP A 342 29.52 -21.36 24.27
N GLY A 343 30.59 -21.94 23.75
CA GLY A 343 31.16 -23.22 24.18
C GLY A 343 31.80 -23.02 25.55
N ARG A 344 30.98 -22.82 26.57
CA ARG A 344 31.37 -23.05 27.95
C ARG A 344 31.25 -24.54 28.21
N ASP A 345 32.38 -25.18 28.02
CA ASP A 345 32.67 -26.51 28.51
C ASP A 345 32.42 -26.54 30.05
N PRO A 346 31.50 -27.37 30.58
CA PRO A 346 31.27 -27.46 32.02
C PRO A 346 32.34 -28.27 32.76
N SER A 347 33.35 -28.83 32.07
CA SER A 347 34.41 -29.63 32.70
C SER A 347 35.73 -28.87 32.82
N ALA A 348 35.80 -27.98 33.81
CA ALA A 348 37.07 -27.57 34.42
C ALA A 348 36.81 -27.21 35.89
N GLY A 349 36.36 -28.22 36.64
CA GLY A 349 36.48 -28.26 38.08
C GLY A 349 37.30 -29.50 38.42
N ASP A 350 38.55 -29.28 38.81
CA ASP A 350 39.28 -30.01 39.85
C ASP A 350 40.56 -29.24 40.20
#